data_AF-A0A8H4WMX8-F1
#
_entry.id   AF-A0A8H4WMX8-F1
#
_cell.length_a   1.000
_cell.length_b   1.000
_cell.length_c   1.000
_cell.angle_alpha   90.00
_cell.angle_beta   90.00
_cell.angle_gamma   90.00
#
_symmetry.space_group_name_H-M   'P 1'
#
loop_
_entity.id
_entity.type
_entity.pdbx_description
1 polymer ?
#
loop_
_entity_poly.entity_id
_entity_poly.type
_entity_poly.pdbx_seq_one_letter_code
_entity_poly.pdbx_strand_id
1 'polypeptide(L)'
;MVVVWVSALVSLFVLVSPANGAARSYAKDCHSLRERVQLPNATIHTSELIKTGTNLTFPFYDATCVLTSQVVKSDICRLSFDVATSANSSVRFEAWLPLDWSGRFLGVGNGGLGGCFKYDDLNYGSSHGFATIGTNNGHDGNHGKHFYKHPGTVEDYSYRSVHLEAVLGKQI
;
A
#
# COMPACT_ATOMS: atom_id res chain seq x y z
N MET A 1 34.94 -62.01 30.08
CA MET A 1 34.57 -60.59 30.25
C MET A 1 34.06 -60.08 28.91
N VAL A 2 32.76 -59.83 28.78
CA VAL A 2 32.15 -59.27 27.56
C VAL A 2 31.96 -57.78 27.78
N VAL A 3 32.62 -56.95 26.97
CA VAL A 3 32.49 -55.49 27.01
C VAL A 3 31.35 -55.10 26.08
N VAL A 4 30.24 -54.63 26.64
CA VAL A 4 29.10 -54.11 25.89
C VAL A 4 29.29 -52.60 25.69
N TRP A 5 29.43 -52.17 24.43
CA TRP A 5 29.47 -50.76 24.06
C TRP A 5 28.04 -50.23 23.89
N VAL A 6 27.63 -49.28 24.73
CA VAL A 6 26.34 -48.59 24.59
C VAL A 6 26.55 -47.36 23.73
N SER A 7 26.16 -47.42 22.46
CA SER A 7 26.16 -46.29 21.55
C SER A 7 25.04 -45.31 21.94
N ALA A 8 25.40 -44.15 22.49
CA ALA A 8 24.47 -43.07 22.77
C ALA A 8 24.06 -42.37 21.47
N LEU A 9 22.82 -42.56 21.04
CA LEU A 9 22.20 -41.79 19.96
C LEU A 9 21.88 -40.38 20.46
N VAL A 10 22.71 -39.40 20.10
CA VAL A 10 22.41 -37.98 20.31
C VAL A 10 21.38 -37.57 19.26
N SER A 11 20.11 -37.48 19.66
CA SER A 11 19.06 -36.91 18.82
C SER A 11 19.25 -35.40 18.72
N LEU A 12 19.70 -34.92 17.56
CA LEU A 12 19.64 -33.51 17.19
C LEU A 12 18.15 -33.11 17.05
N PHE A 13 17.60 -32.48 18.08
CA PHE A 13 16.35 -31.74 17.94
C PHE A 13 16.62 -30.47 17.13
N VAL A 14 16.33 -30.52 15.83
CA VAL A 14 16.25 -29.31 15.00
C VAL A 14 15.06 -28.50 15.49
N LEU A 15 15.34 -27.38 16.17
CA LEU A 15 14.32 -26.38 16.51
C LEU A 15 13.81 -25.77 15.20
N VAL A 16 12.67 -26.25 14.72
CA VAL A 16 11.95 -25.60 13.62
C VAL A 16 11.32 -24.32 14.20
N SER A 17 11.94 -23.18 13.92
CA SER A 17 11.43 -21.87 14.34
C SER A 17 10.05 -21.59 13.72
N PRO A 18 9.02 -21.21 14.52
CA PRO A 18 7.65 -21.01 14.03
C PRO A 18 7.44 -19.67 13.26
N ALA A 19 8.47 -18.84 13.14
CA ALA A 19 8.38 -17.50 12.52
C ALA A 19 7.91 -17.52 11.04
N ASN A 20 8.15 -18.62 10.31
CA ASN A 20 7.77 -18.73 8.91
C ASN A 20 6.26 -18.91 8.67
N GLY A 21 5.49 -19.32 9.69
CA GLY A 21 4.05 -19.56 9.54
C GLY A 21 3.24 -18.26 9.46
N ALA A 22 3.48 -17.34 10.40
CA ALA A 22 2.74 -16.08 10.49
C ALA A 22 3.00 -15.17 9.27
N ALA A 23 4.27 -15.00 8.88
CA ALA A 23 4.62 -14.19 7.71
C ALA A 23 4.01 -14.73 6.41
N ARG A 24 3.89 -16.06 6.28
CA ARG A 24 3.27 -16.72 5.12
C ARG A 24 1.73 -16.58 5.12
N SER A 25 1.11 -16.56 6.30
CA SER A 25 -0.32 -16.25 6.44
C SER A 25 -0.60 -14.82 5.98
N TYR A 26 0.13 -13.84 6.53
CA TYR A 26 -0.06 -12.43 6.17
C TYR A 26 0.17 -12.14 4.68
N ALA A 27 1.16 -12.79 4.06
CA ALA A 27 1.37 -12.67 2.61
C ALA A 27 0.17 -13.19 1.81
N LYS A 28 -0.40 -14.33 2.22
CA LYS A 28 -1.60 -14.91 1.59
C LYS A 28 -2.83 -14.03 1.83
N ASP A 29 -2.98 -13.49 3.03
CA ASP A 29 -4.10 -12.62 3.40
C ASP A 29 -4.05 -11.30 2.63
N CYS A 30 -2.85 -10.72 2.48
CA CYS A 30 -2.64 -9.54 1.64
C CYS A 30 -2.92 -9.83 0.16
N HIS A 31 -2.40 -10.94 -0.39
CA HIS A 31 -2.66 -11.29 -1.79
C HIS A 31 -4.16 -11.49 -2.06
N SER A 32 -4.87 -12.17 -1.16
CA SER A 32 -6.31 -12.41 -1.28
C SER A 32 -7.19 -11.17 -1.06
N LEU A 33 -6.63 -10.08 -0.51
CA LEU A 33 -7.34 -8.80 -0.40
C LEU A 33 -7.78 -8.28 -1.77
N ARG A 34 -6.99 -8.53 -2.82
CA ARG A 34 -7.32 -8.19 -4.22
C ARG A 34 -8.70 -8.69 -4.66
N GLU A 35 -9.09 -9.89 -4.20
CA GLU A 35 -10.35 -10.53 -4.60
C GLU A 35 -11.50 -10.20 -3.64
N ARG A 36 -11.19 -9.89 -2.39
CA ARG A 36 -12.19 -9.59 -1.36
C ARG A 36 -12.66 -8.13 -1.38
N VAL A 37 -11.78 -7.20 -1.76
CA VAL A 37 -12.11 -5.78 -1.82
C VAL A 37 -12.99 -5.53 -3.04
N GLN A 38 -14.26 -5.24 -2.78
CA GLN A 38 -15.24 -4.88 -3.81
C GLN A 38 -15.61 -3.41 -3.62
N LEU A 39 -14.93 -2.55 -4.37
CA LEU A 39 -15.19 -1.11 -4.36
C LEU A 39 -15.92 -0.73 -5.65
N PRO A 40 -16.93 0.17 -5.58
CA PRO A 40 -17.66 0.60 -6.76
C PRO A 40 -16.73 1.34 -7.73
N ASN A 41 -16.83 1.01 -9.02
CA ASN A 41 -16.05 1.63 -10.11
C ASN A 41 -14.52 1.50 -9.96
N ALA A 42 -14.05 0.57 -9.11
CA ALA A 42 -12.63 0.39 -8.86
C ALA A 42 -12.02 -0.73 -9.72
N THR A 43 -10.77 -0.53 -10.13
CA THR A 43 -9.93 -1.54 -10.75
C THR A 43 -8.70 -1.76 -9.88
N ILE A 44 -8.58 -2.94 -9.26
CA ILE A 44 -7.42 -3.28 -8.42
C ILE A 44 -6.23 -3.66 -9.30
N HIS A 45 -5.07 -3.04 -9.04
CA HIS A 45 -3.82 -3.25 -9.79
C HIS A 45 -2.85 -4.16 -9.04
N THR A 46 -2.61 -3.89 -7.77
CA THR A 46 -1.63 -4.64 -6.96
C THR A 46 -2.18 -4.87 -5.56
N SER A 47 -1.87 -6.02 -4.97
CA SER A 47 -2.10 -6.32 -3.55
C SER A 47 -0.96 -7.20 -3.04
N GLU A 48 0.07 -6.59 -2.47
CA GLU A 48 1.35 -7.24 -2.21
C GLU A 48 1.87 -6.95 -0.81
N LEU A 49 2.43 -7.96 -0.16
CA LEU A 49 3.13 -7.79 1.11
C LEU A 49 4.50 -7.19 0.84
N ILE A 50 4.75 -6.00 1.35
CA ILE A 50 6.04 -5.32 1.31
C ILE A 50 6.66 -5.36 2.71
N LYS A 51 7.89 -5.88 2.78
CA LYS A 51 8.63 -5.99 4.03
C LYS A 51 9.32 -4.68 4.41
N THR A 52 9.47 -4.43 5.70
CA THR A 52 10.30 -3.33 6.21
C THR A 52 11.71 -3.39 5.61
N GLY A 53 12.28 -2.23 5.29
CA GLY A 53 13.56 -2.09 4.59
C GLY A 53 13.51 -2.27 3.08
N THR A 54 12.38 -2.72 2.50
CA THR A 54 12.22 -2.79 1.04
C THR A 54 12.26 -1.39 0.43
N ASN A 55 13.09 -1.20 -0.60
CA ASN A 55 13.09 0.04 -1.39
C ASN A 55 12.11 -0.08 -2.56
N LEU A 56 10.92 0.50 -2.40
CA LEU A 56 9.95 0.58 -3.48
C LEU A 56 10.41 1.61 -4.51
N THR A 57 10.34 1.26 -5.79
CA THR A 57 10.52 2.20 -6.89
C THR A 57 9.19 2.46 -7.57
N PHE A 58 8.99 3.68 -8.05
CA PHE A 58 7.76 4.12 -8.69
C PHE A 58 8.09 4.49 -10.14
N PRO A 59 8.06 3.54 -11.10
CA PRO A 59 8.50 3.79 -12.47
C PRO A 59 7.50 4.63 -13.29
N PHE A 60 6.22 4.68 -12.87
CA PHE A 60 5.16 5.42 -13.53
C PHE A 60 4.81 6.69 -12.75
N TYR A 61 5.54 7.77 -13.02
CA TYR A 61 5.33 9.08 -12.41
C TYR A 61 5.58 10.19 -13.43
N ASP A 62 4.86 11.30 -13.29
CA ASP A 62 5.20 12.53 -14.02
C ASP A 62 6.51 13.10 -13.43
N ALA A 63 7.43 13.55 -14.29
CA ALA A 63 8.76 14.01 -13.89
C ALA A 63 8.76 15.18 -12.88
N THR A 64 7.63 15.88 -12.73
CA THR A 64 7.45 16.93 -11.72
C THR A 64 7.21 16.38 -10.31
N CYS A 65 6.96 15.08 -10.15
CA CYS A 65 6.91 14.41 -8.85
C CYS A 65 8.33 14.05 -8.39
N VAL A 66 8.74 14.63 -7.26
CA VAL A 66 10.15 14.61 -6.80
C VAL A 66 10.61 13.25 -6.28
N LEU A 67 9.69 12.44 -5.75
CA LEU A 67 10.01 11.21 -5.05
C LEU A 67 9.79 9.99 -5.96
N THR A 68 10.89 9.31 -6.29
CA THR A 68 10.95 8.20 -7.25
C THR A 68 11.10 6.83 -6.59
N SER A 69 11.45 6.83 -5.31
CA SER A 69 11.59 5.63 -4.49
C SER A 69 11.34 5.92 -3.02
N GLN A 70 10.95 4.88 -2.27
CA GLN A 70 10.69 4.95 -0.84
C GLN A 70 11.11 3.65 -0.15
N VAL A 71 12.04 3.76 0.81
CA VAL A 71 12.33 2.65 1.74
C VAL A 71 11.19 2.55 2.75
N VAL A 72 10.49 1.42 2.76
CA VAL A 72 9.35 1.18 3.65
C VAL A 72 9.83 0.92 5.08
N LYS A 73 9.21 1.55 6.08
CA LYS A 73 9.63 1.50 7.49
C LYS A 73 8.93 0.42 8.32
N SER A 74 7.86 -0.18 7.81
CA SER A 74 7.07 -1.22 8.46
C SER A 74 6.66 -2.30 7.46
N ASP A 75 6.33 -3.50 7.93
CA ASP A 75 5.68 -4.49 7.08
C ASP A 75 4.26 -4.01 6.73
N ILE A 76 3.95 -3.91 5.44
CA ILE A 76 2.66 -3.42 4.94
C ILE A 76 2.08 -4.36 3.89
N CYS A 77 0.76 -4.46 3.84
CA CYS A 77 0.05 -4.85 2.63
C CYS A 77 -0.17 -3.60 1.79
N ARG A 78 0.47 -3.52 0.62
CA ARG A 78 0.32 -2.43 -0.34
C ARG A 78 -0.76 -2.81 -1.35
N LEU A 79 -1.84 -2.02 -1.36
CA LEU A 79 -2.91 -2.13 -2.33
C LEU A 79 -2.88 -0.89 -3.23
N SER A 80 -2.87 -1.08 -4.56
CA SER A 80 -3.00 -0.01 -5.53
C SER A 80 -4.20 -0.25 -6.43
N PHE A 81 -4.95 0.80 -6.72
CA PHE A 81 -6.18 0.71 -7.51
C PHE A 81 -6.59 2.06 -8.07
N ASP A 82 -7.37 2.03 -9.14
CA ASP A 82 -7.96 3.24 -9.73
C ASP A 82 -9.47 3.22 -9.58
N VAL A 83 -10.08 4.39 -9.44
CA VAL A 83 -11.53 4.56 -9.38
C VAL A 83 -11.95 5.51 -10.48
N ALA A 84 -12.84 5.05 -11.37
CA ALA A 84 -13.46 5.94 -12.34
C ALA A 84 -14.42 6.90 -11.62
N THR A 85 -14.19 8.20 -11.75
CA THR A 85 -14.99 9.25 -11.09
C THR A 85 -15.98 9.92 -12.03
N SER A 86 -15.75 9.82 -13.34
CA SER A 86 -16.69 10.16 -14.41
C SER A 86 -16.36 9.37 -15.68
N ALA A 87 -17.02 9.69 -16.80
CA ALA A 87 -16.71 9.10 -18.11
C ALA A 87 -15.29 9.46 -18.62
N ASN A 88 -14.69 10.54 -18.13
CA ASN A 88 -13.38 11.02 -18.60
C ASN A 88 -12.43 11.45 -17.47
N SER A 89 -12.68 11.02 -16.23
CA SER A 89 -11.80 11.27 -15.09
C SER A 89 -11.71 10.04 -14.18
N SER A 90 -10.56 9.89 -13.53
CA SER A 90 -10.31 8.82 -12.57
C SER A 90 -9.31 9.29 -11.52
N VAL A 91 -9.37 8.67 -10.35
CA VAL A 91 -8.44 8.88 -9.24
C VAL A 91 -7.70 7.58 -8.98
N ARG A 92 -6.39 7.66 -8.81
CA ARG A 92 -5.54 6.53 -8.43
C ARG A 92 -5.26 6.57 -6.94
N PHE A 93 -5.21 5.38 -6.34
CA PHE A 93 -5.07 5.18 -4.89
C PHE A 93 -3.90 4.27 -4.58
N GLU A 94 -3.27 4.56 -3.44
CA GLU A 94 -2.31 3.70 -2.77
C GLU A 94 -2.77 3.57 -1.31
N ALA A 95 -3.01 2.34 -0.87
CA ALA A 95 -3.33 2.02 0.52
C ALA A 95 -2.20 1.17 1.11
N TRP A 96 -1.58 1.69 2.17
CA TRP A 96 -0.49 1.06 2.90
C TRP A 96 -1.05 0.59 4.23
N LEU A 97 -1.38 -0.70 4.31
CA LEU A 97 -2.04 -1.31 5.45
C LEU A 97 -0.97 -2.01 6.31
N PRO A 98 -0.56 -1.45 7.46
CA PRO A 98 0.47 -2.07 8.29
C PRO A 98 -0.04 -3.39 8.89
N LEU A 99 0.85 -4.38 9.00
CA LEU A 99 0.51 -5.63 9.68
C LEU A 99 0.21 -5.41 11.17
N ASP A 100 0.96 -4.52 11.81
CA ASP A 100 0.70 -4.05 13.17
C ASP A 100 -0.21 -2.82 13.11
N TRP A 101 -1.49 -3.07 12.86
CA TRP A 101 -2.50 -2.02 12.72
C TRP A 101 -2.99 -1.56 14.09
N SER A 102 -2.86 -0.27 14.36
CA SER A 102 -3.30 0.37 15.60
C SER A 102 -4.82 0.59 15.68
N GLY A 103 -5.60 0.14 14.70
CA GLY A 103 -7.03 0.42 14.59
C GLY A 103 -7.35 1.82 14.04
N ARG A 104 -6.34 2.60 13.65
CA ARG A 104 -6.49 3.99 13.18
C ARG A 104 -6.35 4.11 11.67
N PHE A 105 -7.13 5.02 11.09
CA PHE A 105 -7.10 5.38 9.67
C PHE A 105 -6.43 6.75 9.49
N LEU A 106 -5.66 6.91 8.42
CA LEU A 106 -5.07 8.18 8.03
C LEU A 106 -5.20 8.39 6.52
N GLY A 107 -5.83 9.47 6.10
CA GLY A 107 -5.77 9.97 4.72
C GLY A 107 -4.64 10.98 4.58
N VAL A 108 -3.85 10.90 3.50
CA VAL A 108 -2.79 11.86 3.19
C VAL A 108 -3.17 12.73 2.00
N GLY A 109 -2.78 14.00 2.06
CA GLY A 109 -3.09 14.96 1.00
C GLY A 109 -2.05 14.99 -0.13
N ASN A 110 -2.24 15.95 -1.02
CA ASN A 110 -1.26 16.36 -2.02
C ASN A 110 -0.76 17.78 -1.71
N GLY A 111 0.07 18.37 -2.58
CA GLY A 111 0.55 19.75 -2.43
C GLY A 111 0.63 20.49 -3.76
N GLY A 112 0.46 21.81 -3.73
CA GLY A 112 0.43 22.64 -4.95
C GLY A 112 -0.74 22.28 -5.88
N LEU A 113 -0.50 22.32 -7.19
CA LEU A 113 -1.42 21.78 -8.20
C LEU A 113 -1.14 20.28 -8.46
N GLY A 114 -0.63 19.60 -7.46
CA GLY A 114 -0.06 18.27 -7.54
C GLY A 114 -1.07 17.15 -7.58
N GLY A 115 -0.87 16.25 -8.53
CA GLY A 115 -1.36 14.89 -8.55
C GLY A 115 -0.24 13.87 -8.29
N CYS A 116 0.68 14.21 -7.39
CA CYS A 116 1.78 13.34 -6.98
C CYS A 116 1.42 12.66 -5.67
N PHE A 117 1.54 11.33 -5.62
CA PHE A 117 1.47 10.58 -4.36
C PHE A 117 2.56 11.05 -3.39
N LYS A 118 2.17 11.25 -2.14
CA LYS A 118 3.06 11.52 -1.01
C LYS A 118 3.50 10.21 -0.36
N TYR A 119 4.34 9.43 -1.05
CA TYR A 119 4.78 8.12 -0.55
C TYR A 119 5.59 8.20 0.75
N ASP A 120 6.25 9.33 1.00
CA ASP A 120 6.89 9.67 2.26
C ASP A 120 5.87 9.78 3.40
N ASP A 121 4.73 10.43 3.17
CA ASP A 121 3.63 10.53 4.13
C ASP A 121 2.90 9.19 4.33
N LEU A 122 2.68 8.43 3.24
CA LEU A 122 2.16 7.05 3.31
C LEU A 122 3.03 6.19 4.22
N ASN A 123 4.34 6.23 4.01
CA ASN A 123 5.32 5.47 4.80
C ASN A 123 5.38 5.95 6.25
N TYR A 124 5.30 7.27 6.47
CA TYR A 124 5.26 7.83 7.82
C TYR A 124 4.01 7.33 8.57
N GLY A 125 2.83 7.45 7.99
CA GLY A 125 1.57 7.00 8.58
C GLY A 125 1.56 5.51 8.88
N SER A 126 1.93 4.68 7.90
CA SER A 126 1.94 3.22 8.06
C SER A 126 2.95 2.79 9.13
N SER A 127 4.10 3.45 9.22
CA SER A 127 5.10 3.16 10.25
C SER A 127 4.64 3.48 11.69
N HIS A 128 3.60 4.30 11.84
CA HIS A 128 2.95 4.58 13.12
C HIS A 128 1.69 3.75 13.34
N GLY A 129 1.49 2.69 12.54
CA GLY A 129 0.39 1.74 12.67
C GLY A 129 -0.94 2.26 12.14
N PHE A 130 -0.96 3.30 11.31
CA PHE A 130 -2.19 3.74 10.64
C PHE A 130 -2.39 2.99 9.33
N ALA A 131 -3.61 2.53 9.05
CA ALA A 131 -4.01 2.22 7.68
C ALA A 131 -4.01 3.54 6.90
N THR A 132 -2.99 3.74 6.07
CA THR A 132 -2.67 5.03 5.47
C THR A 132 -2.96 5.00 3.98
N ILE A 133 -3.75 5.95 3.48
CA ILE A 133 -4.18 5.97 2.09
C ILE A 133 -3.90 7.34 1.50
N GLY A 134 -3.48 7.36 0.25
CA GLY A 134 -3.24 8.57 -0.51
C GLY A 134 -3.73 8.42 -1.94
N THR A 135 -3.90 9.55 -2.60
CA THR A 135 -4.37 9.63 -3.98
C THR A 135 -3.44 10.46 -4.88
N ASN A 136 -3.60 10.31 -6.19
CA ASN A 136 -3.00 11.22 -7.16
C ASN A 136 -3.85 12.47 -7.44
N ASN A 137 -4.85 12.77 -6.61
CA ASN A 137 -5.70 13.97 -6.78
C ASN A 137 -6.47 14.09 -8.12
N GLY A 138 -6.58 13.00 -8.89
CA GLY A 138 -7.29 12.98 -10.19
C GLY A 138 -6.43 13.24 -11.43
N HIS A 139 -5.12 13.45 -11.29
CA HIS A 139 -4.19 13.62 -12.42
C HIS A 139 -2.75 13.29 -12.04
N ASP A 140 -1.81 13.35 -12.97
CA ASP A 140 -0.41 13.07 -12.68
C ASP A 140 0.46 14.32 -12.85
N GLY A 141 1.33 14.55 -11.87
CA GLY A 141 2.27 15.66 -11.88
C GLY A 141 1.80 16.92 -11.15
N ASN A 142 2.73 17.84 -10.96
CA ASN A 142 2.55 19.12 -10.27
C ASN A 142 2.39 20.27 -11.26
N HIS A 143 1.37 20.17 -12.10
CA HIS A 143 1.00 21.19 -13.07
C HIS A 143 -0.51 21.11 -13.38
N GLY A 144 -1.08 22.21 -13.86
CA GLY A 144 -2.51 22.31 -14.15
C GLY A 144 -2.93 21.89 -15.56
N LYS A 145 -2.06 21.25 -16.35
CA LYS A 145 -2.36 20.95 -17.78
C LYS A 145 -3.59 20.06 -17.93
N HIS A 146 -3.82 19.19 -16.93
CA HIS A 146 -4.94 18.26 -16.88
C HIS A 146 -6.29 18.93 -16.57
N PHE A 147 -6.31 20.17 -16.08
CA PHE A 147 -7.56 20.89 -15.79
C PHE A 147 -8.21 21.47 -17.05
N TYR A 148 -7.43 21.69 -18.10
CA TYR A 148 -7.92 22.33 -19.32
C TYR A 148 -8.95 21.45 -20.03
N LYS A 149 -10.20 21.94 -20.12
CA LYS A 149 -11.33 21.24 -20.75
C LYS A 149 -11.69 19.87 -20.13
N HIS A 150 -11.29 19.64 -18.87
CA HIS A 150 -11.60 18.41 -18.14
C HIS A 150 -12.22 18.76 -16.78
N PRO A 151 -13.51 19.14 -16.73
CA PRO A 151 -14.17 19.53 -15.48
C PRO A 151 -14.20 18.40 -14.43
N GLY A 152 -14.26 17.13 -14.86
CA GLY A 152 -14.17 15.98 -13.94
C GLY A 152 -12.86 15.92 -13.17
N THR A 153 -11.72 16.21 -13.83
CA THR A 153 -10.41 16.29 -13.18
C THR A 153 -10.32 17.49 -12.22
N VAL A 154 -10.91 18.62 -12.58
CA VAL A 154 -10.99 19.79 -11.67
C VAL A 154 -11.80 19.43 -10.42
N GLU A 155 -12.88 18.68 -10.58
CA GLU A 155 -13.72 18.22 -9.47
C GLU A 155 -12.98 17.21 -8.55
N ASP A 156 -12.23 16.27 -9.16
CA ASP A 156 -11.36 15.34 -8.44
C ASP A 156 -10.35 16.08 -7.57
N TYR A 157 -9.64 17.04 -8.16
CA TYR A 157 -8.67 17.88 -7.46
C TYR A 157 -9.30 18.74 -6.35
N SER A 158 -10.51 19.25 -6.58
CA SER A 158 -11.13 20.23 -5.69
C SER A 158 -11.66 19.62 -4.39
N TYR A 159 -12.21 18.41 -4.44
CA TYR A 159 -12.71 17.73 -3.24
C TYR A 159 -12.83 16.20 -3.38
N ARG A 160 -13.15 15.72 -4.59
CA ARG A 160 -13.67 14.36 -4.74
C ARG A 160 -12.60 13.30 -4.51
N SER A 161 -11.34 13.56 -4.84
CA SER A 161 -10.22 12.64 -4.58
C SER A 161 -10.06 12.34 -3.08
N VAL A 162 -9.92 13.38 -2.25
CA VAL A 162 -9.76 13.25 -0.80
C VAL A 162 -11.04 12.71 -0.13
N HIS A 163 -12.22 13.06 -0.66
CA HIS A 163 -13.47 12.48 -0.17
C HIS A 163 -13.52 10.97 -0.42
N LEU A 164 -13.21 10.52 -1.65
CA LEU A 164 -13.19 9.10 -2.00
C LEU A 164 -12.12 8.34 -1.21
N GLU A 165 -10.98 8.96 -0.93
CA GLU A 165 -9.96 8.41 -0.04
C GLU A 165 -10.52 8.04 1.33
N ALA A 166 -11.28 8.95 1.94
CA ALA A 166 -11.91 8.70 3.24
C ALA A 166 -13.04 7.65 3.17
N VAL A 167 -13.80 7.62 2.07
CA VAL A 167 -14.96 6.71 1.93
C VAL A 167 -14.53 5.30 1.59
N LEU A 168 -13.75 5.13 0.52
CA LEU A 168 -13.30 3.82 0.03
C LEU A 168 -12.23 3.25 0.96
N GLY A 169 -11.40 4.12 1.51
CA GLY A 169 -10.35 3.73 2.44
C GLY A 169 -10.82 3.03 3.70
N LYS A 170 -12.02 3.39 4.18
CA LYS A 170 -12.65 2.75 5.35
C LYS A 170 -13.39 1.46 5.01
N GLN A 171 -13.59 1.16 3.72
CA GLN A 171 -14.22 -0.08 3.27
C GLN A 171 -13.19 -1.21 3.07
N ILE A 172 -11.92 -0.83 2.85
CA ILE A 172 -10.77 -1.75 2.77
C ILE A 172 -10.42 -2.22 4.18
#